data_AF-D6U683-F1
#
_entry.id   AF-D6U683-F1
#
_cell.length_a   1.000
_cell.length_b   1.000
_cell.length_c   1.000
_cell.angle_alpha   90.00
_cell.angle_beta   90.00
_cell.angle_gamma   90.00
#
_symmetry.space_group_name_H-M   'P 1'
#
loop_
_entity.id
_entity.type
_entity.pdbx_description
1 polymer ?
#
loop_
_entity_poly.entity_id
_entity_poly.type
_entity_poly.pdbx_seq_one_letter_code
_entity_poly.pdbx_strand_id
1 'polypeptide(L)'
;MVFRAQKNGAPDEADAGERWGCLVQDRPSRFIAACATGRIGDDLVERAVTLTVARTQGHPLNWCSDGWRGYAAILKRAYRQPLRAGQRGRPPLVMPPYVRLTQTIKHRDEHGKLLSVEIRAALGEVITQPGTVHIERVNGMLRDRLNALTRKTHAFAKRDATWDALVHLQLFEHNWIRPHRVLRLPMPAQSRRYQPRTPAMALGLTDHPWSWIAFLTTSLYTTPK
;
A
#
# COMPACT_ATOMS: atom_id res chain seq x y z
N MET A 1 5.43 1.98 -1.03
CA MET A 1 6.15 3.09 -0.35
C MET A 1 6.12 2.83 1.15
N VAL A 2 7.18 3.15 1.88
CA VAL A 2 7.35 2.77 3.29
C VAL A 2 7.21 3.99 4.23
N PHE A 3 6.67 3.81 5.43
CA PHE A 3 6.62 4.78 6.52
C PHE A 3 7.14 4.17 7.83
N ARG A 4 7.58 4.98 8.80
CA ARG A 4 8.27 4.54 10.04
C ARG A 4 7.59 5.05 11.30
N ALA A 5 7.69 4.27 12.38
CA ALA A 5 7.65 4.71 13.77
C ALA A 5 8.93 4.32 14.54
N GLN A 6 9.30 5.11 15.56
CA GLN A 6 10.45 4.85 16.43
C GLN A 6 9.94 4.61 17.85
N LYS A 7 10.32 3.49 18.47
CA LYS A 7 10.02 3.18 19.87
C LYS A 7 11.19 3.61 20.76
N ASN A 8 10.90 4.20 21.91
CA ASN A 8 11.89 4.45 22.96
C ASN A 8 11.61 3.47 24.11
N GLY A 9 12.25 2.29 24.08
CA GLY A 9 12.19 1.26 25.11
C GLY A 9 13.59 0.81 25.51
N ALA A 10 13.74 0.15 26.66
CA ALA A 10 15.01 -0.44 27.07
C ALA A 10 15.46 -1.49 26.04
N PRO A 11 16.77 -1.60 25.73
CA PRO A 11 17.29 -2.40 24.62
C PRO A 11 17.01 -3.92 24.71
N ASP A 12 16.54 -4.44 25.86
CA ASP A 12 16.33 -5.87 26.13
C ASP A 12 14.90 -6.40 25.91
N GLU A 13 13.93 -5.57 25.50
CA GLU A 13 12.61 -6.10 25.11
C GLU A 13 12.66 -6.65 23.66
N ALA A 14 12.16 -7.87 23.44
CA ALA A 14 12.07 -8.48 22.09
C ALA A 14 11.30 -7.62 21.07
N ASP A 15 10.43 -6.73 21.57
CA ASP A 15 9.62 -5.77 20.81
C ASP A 15 10.27 -4.37 20.73
N ALA A 16 11.48 -4.16 21.25
CA ALA A 16 12.19 -2.89 21.17
C ALA A 16 12.82 -2.69 19.77
N GLY A 17 12.56 -1.54 19.14
CA GLY A 17 13.16 -1.17 17.86
C GLY A 17 12.28 -0.32 16.95
N GLU A 18 12.86 0.08 15.80
CA GLU A 18 12.14 0.80 14.74
C GLU A 18 11.17 -0.14 14.00
N ARG A 19 9.90 0.26 13.89
CA ARG A 19 8.88 -0.47 13.13
C ARG A 19 8.45 0.33 11.91
N TRP A 20 8.34 -0.35 10.79
CA TRP A 20 8.01 0.21 9.48
C TRP A 20 6.76 -0.43 8.89
N GLY A 21 6.05 0.34 8.07
CA GLY A 21 4.91 -0.14 7.29
C GLY A 21 5.14 0.10 5.81
N CYS A 22 4.93 -0.91 4.98
CA CYS A 22 4.95 -0.81 3.52
C CYS A 22 3.51 -0.87 2.99
N LEU A 23 3.09 0.17 2.28
CA LEU A 23 1.76 0.25 1.67
C LEU A 23 1.83 0.08 0.16
N VAL A 24 0.83 -0.65 -0.35
CA VAL A 24 0.50 -0.75 -1.77
C VAL A 24 -0.91 -0.22 -1.98
N GLN A 25 -1.03 0.80 -2.83
CA GLN A 25 -2.29 1.46 -3.15
C GLN A 25 -2.61 1.27 -4.63
N ASP A 26 -3.84 0.85 -4.91
CA ASP A 26 -4.42 0.98 -6.23
C ASP A 26 -4.74 2.45 -6.51
N ARG A 27 -4.14 3.01 -7.58
CA ARG A 27 -4.22 4.45 -7.84
C ARG A 27 -5.62 4.88 -8.29
N PRO A 28 -6.28 4.24 -9.26
CA PRO A 28 -7.61 4.64 -9.71
C PRO A 28 -8.65 4.65 -8.60
N SER A 29 -8.72 3.58 -7.80
CA SER A 29 -9.71 3.47 -6.71
C SER A 29 -9.28 4.12 -5.40
N ARG A 30 -7.99 4.46 -5.24
CA ARG A 30 -7.37 4.88 -3.97
C ARG A 30 -7.36 3.80 -2.89
N PHE A 31 -7.73 2.57 -3.22
CA PHE A 31 -7.83 1.47 -2.28
C PHE A 31 -6.45 0.99 -1.86
N ILE A 32 -6.25 0.80 -0.56
CA ILE A 32 -5.03 0.18 -0.05
C ILE A 32 -5.14 -1.32 -0.22
N ALA A 33 -4.52 -1.85 -1.27
CA ALA A 33 -4.56 -3.25 -1.64
C ALA A 33 -3.80 -4.12 -0.63
N ALA A 34 -2.68 -3.63 -0.11
CA ALA A 34 -1.91 -4.33 0.91
C ALA A 34 -1.17 -3.37 1.86
N CYS A 35 -0.98 -3.86 3.09
CA CYS A 35 -0.08 -3.30 4.08
C CYS A 35 0.70 -4.46 4.70
N ALA A 36 2.02 -4.34 4.74
CA ALA A 36 2.88 -5.19 5.55
C ALA A 36 3.61 -4.33 6.57
N THR A 37 3.91 -4.91 7.72
CA THR A 37 4.53 -4.23 8.85
C THR A 37 5.74 -5.03 9.34
N GLY A 38 6.68 -4.36 10.01
CA GLY A 38 7.88 -5.01 10.57
C GLY A 38 9.14 -4.18 10.43
N ARG A 39 10.31 -4.82 10.53
CA ARG A 39 11.62 -4.18 10.32
C ARG A 39 11.79 -3.76 8.85
N ILE A 40 12.54 -2.68 8.61
CA ILE A 40 12.88 -2.25 7.25
C ILE A 40 13.79 -3.26 6.57
N GLY A 41 13.50 -3.57 5.32
CA GLY A 41 14.28 -4.51 4.51
C GLY A 41 13.43 -5.10 3.38
N ASP A 42 14.07 -5.94 2.57
CA ASP A 42 13.47 -6.59 1.40
C ASP A 42 12.23 -7.41 1.78
N ASP A 43 12.30 -8.15 2.89
CA ASP A 43 11.21 -9.01 3.37
C ASP A 43 9.91 -8.23 3.62
N LEU A 44 10.01 -7.00 4.12
CA LEU A 44 8.84 -6.15 4.36
C LEU A 44 8.13 -5.80 3.06
N VAL A 45 8.92 -5.45 2.04
CA VAL A 45 8.41 -5.12 0.72
C VAL A 45 7.88 -6.36 0.01
N GLU A 46 8.59 -7.48 0.11
CA GLU A 46 8.19 -8.77 -0.46
C GLU A 46 6.88 -9.28 0.11
N ARG A 47 6.65 -9.14 1.43
CA ARG A 47 5.35 -9.43 2.04
C ARG A 47 4.23 -8.55 1.49
N ALA A 48 4.46 -7.24 1.37
CA ALA A 48 3.45 -6.31 0.85
C ALA A 48 3.08 -6.61 -0.62
N VAL A 49 4.09 -6.91 -1.46
CA VAL A 49 3.90 -7.30 -2.85
C VAL A 49 3.18 -8.64 -2.95
N THR A 50 3.59 -9.65 -2.18
CA THR A 50 2.98 -10.98 -2.18
C THR A 50 1.51 -10.92 -1.79
N LEU A 51 1.18 -10.19 -0.72
CA LEU A 51 -0.22 -9.95 -0.31
C LEU A 51 -1.03 -9.26 -1.41
N THR A 52 -0.42 -8.30 -2.12
CA THR A 52 -1.08 -7.62 -3.24
C THR A 52 -1.39 -8.60 -4.36
N VAL A 53 -0.39 -9.37 -4.82
CA VAL A 53 -0.56 -10.35 -5.90
C VAL A 53 -1.63 -11.40 -5.55
N ALA A 54 -1.64 -11.88 -4.31
CA ALA A 54 -2.66 -12.81 -3.84
C ALA A 54 -4.07 -12.19 -3.88
N ARG A 55 -4.22 -10.95 -3.40
CA ARG A 55 -5.51 -10.24 -3.36
C ARG A 55 -6.02 -9.81 -4.73
N THR A 56 -5.12 -9.52 -5.66
CA THR A 56 -5.48 -9.22 -7.06
C THR A 56 -5.57 -10.47 -7.92
N GLN A 57 -5.35 -11.67 -7.37
CA GLN A 57 -5.29 -12.93 -8.13
C GLN A 57 -4.30 -12.85 -9.32
N GLY A 58 -3.19 -12.14 -9.15
CA GLY A 58 -2.20 -11.95 -10.21
C GLY A 58 -2.58 -10.93 -11.29
N HIS A 59 -3.74 -10.28 -11.20
CA HIS A 59 -4.06 -9.15 -12.08
C HIS A 59 -3.04 -8.03 -11.88
N PRO A 60 -2.48 -7.48 -12.96
CA PRO A 60 -1.40 -6.52 -12.86
C PRO A 60 -1.85 -5.18 -12.33
N LEU A 61 -1.08 -4.66 -11.39
CA LEU A 61 -1.09 -3.25 -11.05
C LEU A 61 0.00 -2.51 -11.83
N ASN A 62 -0.27 -1.25 -12.14
CA ASN A 62 0.73 -0.31 -12.63
C ASN A 62 1.59 0.14 -11.44
N TRP A 63 2.76 -0.48 -11.25
CA TRP A 63 3.62 -0.20 -10.10
C TRP A 63 4.38 1.10 -10.28
N CYS A 64 4.23 2.01 -9.31
CA CYS A 64 5.00 3.24 -9.22
C CYS A 64 5.72 3.30 -7.88
N SER A 65 7.02 3.58 -7.87
CA SER A 65 7.83 3.63 -6.66
C SER A 65 8.85 4.76 -6.66
N ASP A 66 9.54 4.91 -5.53
CA ASP A 66 10.81 5.65 -5.49
C ASP A 66 11.94 4.83 -6.19
N GLY A 67 13.16 5.37 -6.16
CA GLY A 67 14.34 4.81 -6.82
C GLY A 67 14.96 3.58 -6.19
N TRP A 68 14.35 2.97 -5.17
CA TRP A 68 14.96 1.80 -4.52
C TRP A 68 15.10 0.61 -5.49
N ARG A 69 16.31 0.04 -5.57
CA ARG A 69 16.68 -0.94 -6.61
C ARG A 69 16.02 -2.32 -6.40
N GLY A 70 15.64 -2.66 -5.16
CA GLY A 70 15.09 -3.98 -4.82
C GLY A 70 13.70 -4.28 -5.38
N TYR A 71 12.89 -3.26 -5.70
CA TYR A 71 11.50 -3.45 -6.17
C TYR A 71 11.42 -4.33 -7.42
N ALA A 72 12.32 -4.15 -8.39
CA ALA A 72 12.29 -4.91 -9.65
C ALA A 72 12.52 -6.41 -9.41
N ALA A 73 13.44 -6.77 -8.51
CA ALA A 73 13.73 -8.16 -8.18
C ALA A 73 12.56 -8.83 -7.43
N ILE A 74 11.95 -8.10 -6.49
CA ILE A 74 10.78 -8.58 -5.74
C ILE A 74 9.59 -8.81 -6.67
N LEU A 75 9.28 -7.84 -7.54
CA LEU A 75 8.19 -7.99 -8.50
C LEU A 75 8.43 -9.16 -9.47
N LYS A 76 9.68 -9.36 -9.94
CA LYS A 76 10.07 -10.54 -10.73
C LYS A 76 9.76 -11.85 -9.99
N ARG A 77 10.10 -11.95 -8.70
CA ARG A 77 9.82 -13.15 -7.91
C ARG A 77 8.32 -13.39 -7.71
N ALA A 78 7.56 -12.32 -7.49
CA ALA A 78 6.13 -12.40 -7.18
C ALA A 78 5.24 -12.68 -8.40
N TYR A 79 5.57 -12.14 -9.57
CA TYR A 79 4.73 -12.25 -10.77
C TYR A 79 5.17 -13.34 -11.77
N ARG A 80 6.38 -13.92 -11.63
CA ARG A 80 6.85 -14.96 -12.55
C ARG A 80 5.89 -16.15 -12.58
N GLN A 81 5.56 -16.60 -13.77
CA GLN A 81 4.63 -17.72 -14.00
C GLN A 81 5.32 -18.81 -14.84
N PRO A 82 4.94 -20.09 -14.65
CA PRO A 82 5.49 -21.17 -15.46
C PRO A 82 5.01 -21.07 -16.91
N LEU A 83 5.94 -21.01 -17.86
CA LEU A 83 5.63 -21.12 -19.28
C LEU A 83 5.42 -22.60 -19.63
N ARG A 84 4.16 -23.03 -19.63
CA ARG A 84 3.79 -24.42 -19.94
C ARG A 84 3.72 -24.62 -21.46
N ALA A 85 4.85 -25.01 -22.05
CA ALA A 85 4.97 -25.32 -23.49
C ALA A 85 4.65 -26.80 -23.84
N GLY A 86 4.03 -27.56 -22.93
CA GLY A 86 3.73 -28.98 -23.13
C GLY A 86 4.93 -29.93 -23.06
N GLN A 87 6.14 -29.42 -22.81
CA GLN A 87 7.35 -30.23 -22.68
C GLN A 87 7.49 -30.87 -21.30
N ARG A 88 8.12 -32.04 -21.25
CA ARG A 88 8.44 -32.76 -20.01
C ARG A 88 9.56 -32.03 -19.25
N GLY A 89 9.37 -31.79 -17.95
CA GLY A 89 10.36 -31.15 -17.07
C GLY A 89 9.81 -29.96 -16.28
N ARG A 90 10.67 -29.30 -15.50
CA ARG A 90 10.31 -28.08 -14.75
C ARG A 90 10.14 -26.91 -15.73
N PRO A 91 8.93 -26.33 -15.88
CA PRO A 91 8.73 -25.24 -16.81
C PRO A 91 9.57 -24.01 -16.45
N PRO A 92 10.15 -23.29 -17.43
CA PRO A 92 10.84 -22.04 -17.17
C PRO A 92 9.85 -21.01 -16.61
N LEU A 93 10.31 -20.19 -15.67
CA LEU A 93 9.52 -19.12 -15.10
C LEU A 93 9.75 -17.83 -15.89
N VAL A 94 8.69 -17.27 -16.46
CA VAL A 94 8.74 -16.06 -17.27
C VAL A 94 8.01 -14.91 -16.58
N MET A 95 8.50 -13.70 -16.76
CA MET A 95 7.81 -12.50 -16.31
C MET A 95 6.70 -12.17 -17.30
N PRO A 96 5.44 -12.00 -16.86
CA PRO A 96 4.38 -11.58 -17.77
C PRO A 96 4.66 -10.18 -18.36
N PRO A 97 4.44 -9.96 -19.67
CA PRO A 97 4.81 -8.72 -20.36
C PRO A 97 4.01 -7.50 -19.89
N TYR A 98 2.87 -7.72 -19.25
CA TYR A 98 2.00 -6.66 -18.75
C TYR A 98 2.47 -6.05 -17.42
N VAL A 99 3.44 -6.64 -16.71
CA VAL A 99 3.93 -6.13 -15.42
C VAL A 99 4.88 -4.97 -15.66
N ARG A 100 4.50 -3.78 -15.17
CA ARG A 100 5.28 -2.54 -15.34
C ARG A 100 5.68 -1.98 -14.00
N LEU A 101 6.90 -1.45 -13.92
CA LEU A 101 7.42 -0.69 -12.78
C LEU A 101 8.07 0.59 -13.27
N THR A 102 7.50 1.73 -12.89
CA THR A 102 8.10 3.05 -13.10
C THR A 102 8.61 3.60 -11.79
N GLN A 103 9.83 4.11 -11.79
CA GLN A 103 10.46 4.74 -10.63
C GLN A 103 10.55 6.25 -10.85
N THR A 104 10.13 7.02 -9.85
CA THR A 104 10.31 8.47 -9.80
C THR A 104 11.34 8.78 -8.72
N ILE A 105 12.52 9.21 -9.14
CA ILE A 105 13.68 9.46 -8.28
C ILE A 105 13.84 10.97 -8.13
N LYS A 106 13.70 11.46 -6.90
CA LYS A 106 13.90 12.87 -6.57
C LYS A 106 15.36 13.07 -6.19
N HIS A 107 16.13 13.76 -7.02
CA HIS A 107 17.53 14.13 -6.74
C HIS A 107 17.53 15.41 -5.92
N ARG A 108 18.21 15.39 -4.77
CA ARG A 108 18.30 16.52 -3.84
C ARG A 108 19.75 16.84 -3.54
N ASP A 109 20.03 18.11 -3.24
CA ASP A 109 21.34 18.52 -2.73
C ASP A 109 21.53 18.12 -1.26
N GLU A 110 22.71 18.41 -0.73
CA GLU A 110 23.09 18.20 0.67
C GLU A 110 22.20 18.96 1.67
N HIS A 111 21.55 20.05 1.23
CA HIS A 111 20.63 20.86 2.03
C HIS A 111 19.16 20.40 1.91
N GLY A 112 18.89 19.34 1.13
CA GLY A 112 17.57 18.76 0.92
C GLY A 112 16.70 19.49 -0.11
N LYS A 113 17.23 20.48 -0.84
CA LYS A 113 16.55 21.16 -1.95
C LYS A 113 16.43 20.23 -3.14
N LEU A 114 15.26 20.20 -3.78
CA LEU A 114 15.04 19.41 -4.99
C LEU A 114 15.81 20.00 -6.16
N LEU A 115 16.71 19.20 -6.75
CA LEU A 115 17.49 19.58 -7.93
C LEU A 115 16.82 19.11 -9.22
N SER A 116 16.42 17.84 -9.27
CA SER A 116 15.79 17.24 -10.44
C SER A 116 14.91 16.06 -10.08
N VAL A 117 14.06 15.65 -11.02
CA VAL A 117 13.24 14.45 -10.91
C VAL A 117 13.53 13.57 -12.12
N GLU A 118 14.06 12.38 -11.87
CA GLU A 118 14.29 11.36 -12.88
C GLU A 118 13.12 10.38 -12.88
N ILE A 119 12.55 10.12 -14.05
CA ILE A 119 11.51 9.12 -14.26
C ILE A 119 12.09 8.04 -15.16
N ARG A 120 12.10 6.79 -14.69
CA ARG A 120 12.61 5.65 -15.46
C ARG A 120 11.71 4.42 -15.36
N ALA A 121 11.65 3.63 -16.43
CA ALA A 121 11.06 2.30 -16.39
C ALA A 121 12.09 1.30 -15.87
N ALA A 122 11.82 0.71 -14.70
CA ALA A 122 12.63 -0.38 -14.16
C ALA A 122 12.14 -1.76 -14.63
N LEU A 123 10.86 -1.87 -15.02
CA LEU A 123 10.28 -3.03 -15.70
C LEU A 123 9.27 -2.54 -16.74
N GLY A 124 9.31 -3.12 -17.94
CA GLY A 124 8.40 -2.78 -19.04
C GLY A 124 8.57 -1.32 -19.49
N GLU A 125 7.44 -0.67 -19.76
CA GLU A 125 7.38 0.73 -20.22
C GLU A 125 7.02 1.71 -19.10
N VAL A 126 7.32 2.99 -19.34
CA VAL A 126 6.95 4.09 -18.43
C VAL A 126 5.44 4.22 -18.35
N ILE A 127 4.92 4.23 -17.12
CA ILE A 127 3.51 4.44 -16.81
C ILE A 127 3.20 5.95 -16.86
N THR A 128 2.08 6.33 -17.47
CA THR A 128 1.59 7.72 -17.49
C THR A 128 1.36 8.25 -16.07
N GLN A 129 1.86 9.46 -15.80
CA GLN A 129 1.78 10.13 -14.49
C GLN A 129 2.25 9.23 -13.33
N PRO A 130 3.55 8.84 -13.26
CA PRO A 130 4.04 7.84 -12.30
C PRO A 130 4.21 8.37 -10.87
N GLY A 131 3.54 9.47 -10.53
CA GLY A 131 3.72 10.15 -9.25
C GLY A 131 3.32 9.29 -8.05
N THR A 132 4.18 9.32 -7.02
CA THR A 132 3.96 8.71 -5.69
C THR A 132 3.09 9.56 -4.77
N VAL A 133 2.57 10.69 -5.25
CA VAL A 133 1.85 11.70 -4.47
C VAL A 133 0.65 11.15 -3.69
N HIS A 134 -0.02 10.13 -4.23
CA HIS A 134 -1.20 9.54 -3.60
C HIS A 134 -0.85 8.74 -2.35
N ILE A 135 0.18 7.89 -2.44
CA ILE A 135 0.62 7.10 -1.30
C ILE A 135 1.39 7.96 -0.30
N GLU A 136 2.09 9.01 -0.76
CA GLU A 136 2.65 10.05 0.12
C GLU A 136 1.56 10.72 0.97
N ARG A 137 0.41 11.05 0.37
CA ARG A 137 -0.74 11.61 1.10
C ARG A 137 -1.31 10.64 2.13
N VAL A 138 -1.42 9.34 1.80
CA VAL A 138 -1.87 8.32 2.76
C VAL A 138 -0.88 8.23 3.93
N ASN A 139 0.43 8.20 3.66
CA ASN A 139 1.45 8.20 4.69
C ASN A 139 1.40 9.48 5.56
N GLY A 140 1.06 10.63 4.98
CA GLY A 140 0.79 11.87 5.72
C GLY A 140 -0.42 11.74 6.64
N MET A 141 -1.54 11.25 6.11
CA MET A 141 -2.77 10.99 6.89
C MET A 141 -2.52 10.02 8.05
N LEU A 142 -1.78 8.94 7.83
CA LEU A 142 -1.42 8.00 8.90
C LEU A 142 -0.63 8.69 10.01
N ARG A 143 0.37 9.52 9.66
CA ARG A 143 1.17 10.25 10.66
C ARG A 143 0.36 11.31 11.41
N ASP A 144 -0.59 11.94 10.75
CA ASP A 144 -1.47 12.93 11.36
C ASP A 144 -2.41 12.31 12.40
N ARG A 145 -2.97 11.13 12.10
CA ARG A 145 -3.98 10.47 12.95
C ARG A 145 -3.42 9.54 14.00
N LEU A 146 -2.29 8.90 13.71
CA LEU A 146 -1.68 7.95 14.61
C LEU A 146 -0.50 8.62 15.31
N ASN A 147 -0.73 9.11 16.52
CA ASN A 147 0.33 9.67 17.36
C ASN A 147 1.50 8.70 17.57
N ALA A 148 1.23 7.39 17.45
CA ALA A 148 2.23 6.33 17.48
C ALA A 148 3.20 6.34 16.27
N LEU A 149 2.85 7.05 15.19
CA LEU A 149 3.69 7.27 14.00
C LEU A 149 4.36 8.65 13.99
N THR A 150 3.96 9.54 14.90
CA THR A 150 4.51 10.89 15.03
C THR A 150 5.85 10.83 15.76
N ARG A 151 6.84 11.56 15.23
CA ARG A 151 8.20 11.58 15.82
C ARG A 151 8.18 12.32 17.16
N LYS A 152 8.92 11.79 18.16
CA LYS A 152 9.17 12.45 19.46
C LYS A 152 7.92 12.72 20.31
N THR A 153 6.94 11.81 20.30
CA THR A 153 5.77 11.87 21.19
C THR A 153 5.88 10.79 22.28
N HIS A 154 5.28 11.03 23.45
CA HIS A 154 5.14 10.01 24.50
C HIS A 154 4.07 8.95 24.18
N ALA A 155 3.38 9.08 23.04
CA ALA A 155 2.26 8.25 22.62
C ALA A 155 2.67 7.14 21.63
N PHE A 156 3.89 6.64 21.72
CA PHE A 156 4.37 5.54 20.88
C PHE A 156 3.70 4.21 21.28
N ALA A 157 3.46 3.34 20.30
CA ALA A 157 3.00 2.00 20.57
C ALA A 157 4.15 1.16 21.17
N LYS A 158 4.00 0.74 22.44
CA LYS A 158 5.00 -0.10 23.12
C LYS A 158 5.11 -1.49 22.49
N ARG A 159 3.96 -2.09 22.14
CA ARG A 159 3.88 -3.44 21.54
C ARG A 159 3.67 -3.38 20.04
N ASP A 160 4.28 -4.33 19.32
CA ASP A 160 4.13 -4.47 17.87
C ASP A 160 2.66 -4.70 17.46
N ALA A 161 1.96 -5.58 18.18
CA ALA A 161 0.55 -5.87 17.93
C ALA A 161 -0.35 -4.62 18.04
N THR A 162 -0.04 -3.72 18.99
CA THR A 162 -0.79 -2.47 19.14
C THR A 162 -0.55 -1.54 17.96
N TRP A 163 0.69 -1.44 17.48
CA TRP A 163 1.02 -0.67 16.30
C TRP A 163 0.31 -1.19 15.05
N ASP A 164 0.37 -2.51 14.85
CA ASP A 164 -0.28 -3.18 13.72
C ASP A 164 -1.79 -2.95 13.74
N ALA A 165 -2.44 -3.12 14.90
CA ALA A 165 -3.87 -2.87 15.06
C ALA A 165 -4.25 -1.43 14.71
N LEU A 166 -3.49 -0.44 15.21
CA LEU A 166 -3.74 0.98 14.92
C LEU A 166 -3.62 1.29 13.42
N VAL A 167 -2.57 0.79 12.77
CA VAL A 167 -2.39 0.96 11.32
C VAL A 167 -3.54 0.29 10.56
N HIS A 168 -3.87 -0.96 10.87
CA HIS A 168 -4.91 -1.69 10.17
C HIS A 168 -6.30 -1.07 10.35
N LEU A 169 -6.64 -0.58 11.54
CA LEU A 169 -7.88 0.17 11.78
C LEU A 169 -7.93 1.44 10.94
N GLN A 170 -6.83 2.20 10.89
CA GLN A 170 -6.80 3.44 10.10
C GLN A 170 -6.90 3.18 8.59
N LEU A 171 -6.31 2.09 8.11
CA LEU A 171 -6.45 1.65 6.72
C LEU A 171 -7.85 1.13 6.42
N PHE A 172 -8.49 0.44 7.38
CA PHE A 172 -9.88 0.02 7.27
C PHE A 172 -10.80 1.25 7.14
N GLU A 173 -10.66 2.24 8.02
CA GLU A 173 -11.43 3.48 7.94
C GLU A 173 -11.24 4.17 6.58
N HIS A 174 -10.01 4.27 6.09
CA HIS A 174 -9.69 4.86 4.80
C HIS A 174 -10.36 4.13 3.64
N ASN A 175 -10.32 2.79 3.63
CA ASN A 175 -10.87 1.99 2.54
C ASN A 175 -12.41 1.91 2.57
N TRP A 176 -13.00 1.75 3.75
CA TRP A 176 -14.39 1.29 3.88
C TRP A 176 -15.35 2.34 4.42
N ILE A 177 -14.89 3.26 5.27
CA ILE A 177 -15.75 4.20 5.99
C ILE A 177 -15.69 5.60 5.37
N ARG A 178 -14.49 6.13 5.13
CA ARG A 178 -14.30 7.54 4.76
C ARG A 178 -14.46 7.78 3.26
N PRO A 179 -15.41 8.61 2.82
CA PRO A 179 -15.50 8.98 1.41
C PRO A 179 -14.30 9.79 0.93
N HIS A 180 -13.86 9.55 -0.30
CA HIS A 180 -12.74 10.24 -0.90
C HIS A 180 -13.23 11.24 -1.96
N ARG A 181 -12.83 12.51 -1.85
CA ARG A 181 -13.32 13.61 -2.69
C ARG A 181 -13.14 13.38 -4.20
N VAL A 182 -12.07 12.69 -4.61
CA VAL A 182 -11.79 12.41 -6.03
C VAL A 182 -12.65 11.26 -6.59
N LEU A 183 -13.24 10.42 -5.73
CA LEU A 183 -14.03 9.26 -6.16
C LEU A 183 -15.52 9.57 -6.29
N ARG A 184 -15.95 10.78 -5.91
CA ARG A 184 -17.36 11.19 -5.93
C ARG A 184 -17.91 11.21 -7.36
N LEU A 185 -19.15 10.79 -7.52
CA LEU A 185 -19.84 10.79 -8.82
C LEU A 185 -20.84 11.95 -8.90
N PRO A 186 -21.05 12.56 -10.08
CA PRO A 186 -22.10 13.55 -10.25
C PRO A 186 -23.48 12.90 -10.09
N MET A 187 -24.41 13.58 -9.43
CA MET A 187 -25.79 13.11 -9.31
C MET A 187 -26.63 13.58 -10.52
N PRO A 188 -27.27 12.67 -11.28
CA PRO A 188 -28.00 13.03 -12.50
C PRO A 188 -29.12 14.05 -12.29
N ALA A 189 -29.84 13.95 -11.17
CA ALA A 189 -31.06 14.73 -10.92
C ALA A 189 -30.81 16.10 -10.26
N GLN A 190 -29.58 16.39 -9.81
CA GLN A 190 -29.30 17.60 -9.02
C GLN A 190 -27.95 18.17 -9.43
N SER A 191 -27.97 19.21 -10.27
CA SER A 191 -26.77 19.93 -10.69
C SER A 191 -26.00 20.40 -9.44
N ARG A 192 -24.68 20.20 -9.44
CA ARG A 192 -23.73 20.50 -8.35
C ARG A 192 -23.78 19.60 -7.10
N ARG A 193 -24.59 18.53 -7.06
CA ARG A 193 -24.50 17.52 -6.00
C ARG A 193 -23.71 16.30 -6.46
N TYR A 194 -22.93 15.76 -5.53
CA TYR A 194 -22.05 14.62 -5.77
C TYR A 194 -22.36 13.52 -4.77
N GLN A 195 -22.43 12.27 -5.25
CA GLN A 195 -22.54 11.10 -4.40
C GLN A 195 -21.16 10.76 -3.82
N PRO A 196 -20.99 10.74 -2.48
CA PRO A 196 -19.74 10.34 -1.86
C PRO A 196 -19.44 8.86 -2.15
N ARG A 197 -18.17 8.53 -2.41
CA ARG A 197 -17.69 7.14 -2.56
C ARG A 197 -16.44 6.90 -1.74
N THR A 198 -16.39 5.75 -1.08
CA THR A 198 -15.18 5.22 -0.44
C THR A 198 -14.32 4.47 -1.47
N PRO A 199 -13.03 4.22 -1.20
CA PRO A 199 -12.21 3.37 -2.04
C PRO A 199 -12.78 1.96 -2.28
N ALA A 200 -13.38 1.34 -1.26
CA ALA A 200 -14.04 0.04 -1.39
C ALA A 200 -15.24 0.11 -2.34
N MET A 201 -16.03 1.19 -2.28
CA MET A 201 -17.11 1.42 -3.25
C MET A 201 -16.55 1.63 -4.67
N ALA A 202 -15.42 2.31 -4.83
CA ALA A 202 -14.79 2.52 -6.14
C ALA A 202 -14.36 1.20 -6.81
N LEU A 203 -13.98 0.19 -6.03
CA LEU A 203 -13.70 -1.16 -6.50
C LEU A 203 -14.94 -2.06 -6.63
N GLY A 204 -16.12 -1.62 -6.17
CA GLY A 204 -17.33 -2.44 -6.17
C GLY A 204 -17.36 -3.53 -5.09
N LEU A 205 -16.52 -3.41 -4.04
CA LEU A 205 -16.52 -4.35 -2.90
C LEU A 205 -17.68 -4.13 -1.94
N THR A 206 -18.31 -2.96 -2.01
CA THR A 206 -19.49 -2.55 -1.23
C THR A 206 -20.22 -1.46 -2.01
N ASP A 207 -21.52 -1.33 -1.80
CA ASP A 207 -22.37 -0.30 -2.41
C ASP A 207 -22.62 0.91 -1.49
N HIS A 208 -22.16 0.83 -0.24
CA HIS A 208 -22.30 1.89 0.76
C HIS A 208 -21.01 2.07 1.61
N PRO A 209 -20.80 3.26 2.20
CA PRO A 209 -19.79 3.45 3.23
C PRO A 209 -20.13 2.64 4.48
N TRP A 210 -19.15 1.94 5.02
CA TRP A 210 -19.29 1.24 6.29
C TRP A 210 -19.33 2.22 7.47
N SER A 211 -19.77 1.72 8.62
CA SER A 211 -19.62 2.41 9.90
C SER A 211 -18.79 1.57 10.87
N TRP A 212 -18.25 2.19 11.92
CA TRP A 212 -17.57 1.44 12.98
C TRP A 212 -18.50 0.46 13.69
N ILE A 213 -19.77 0.82 13.88
CA ILE A 213 -20.77 -0.06 14.47
C ILE A 213 -20.96 -1.29 13.58
N ALA A 214 -21.15 -1.11 12.27
CA ALA A 214 -21.27 -2.22 11.33
C ALA A 214 -20.03 -3.11 11.39
N PHE A 215 -18.83 -2.54 11.35
CA PHE A 215 -17.59 -3.30 11.47
C PHE A 215 -17.50 -4.13 12.76
N LEU A 216 -17.79 -3.52 13.92
CA LEU A 216 -17.67 -4.19 15.23
C LEU A 216 -18.77 -5.21 15.51
N THR A 217 -19.92 -5.10 14.84
CA THR A 217 -21.08 -5.99 15.02
C THR A 217 -21.22 -7.04 13.92
N THR A 218 -20.46 -6.93 12.83
CA THR A 218 -20.46 -7.92 11.75
C THR A 218 -19.84 -9.22 12.26
N SER A 219 -20.64 -10.28 12.27
CA SER A 219 -20.16 -11.61 12.61
C SER A 219 -19.13 -12.08 11.58
N LEU A 220 -17.93 -12.42 12.03
CA LEU A 220 -16.95 -13.08 11.20
C LEU A 220 -17.33 -14.56 11.12
N TYR A 221 -17.98 -14.95 10.01
CA TYR A 221 -18.11 -16.35 9.67
C TYR A 221 -16.70 -16.92 9.47
N THR A 222 -16.21 -17.61 10.49
CA THR A 222 -14.95 -18.32 10.38
C THR A 222 -15.25 -19.56 9.58
N THR A 223 -14.97 -19.54 8.27
CA THR A 223 -14.94 -20.77 7.48
C THR A 223 -13.96 -21.71 8.18
N PRO A 224 -14.38 -22.92 8.61
CA PRO A 224 -13.46 -23.87 9.21
C PRO A 224 -12.37 -24.22 8.17
N LYS A 225 -11.12 -24.29 8.66
CA LYS A 225 -9.94 -24.65 7.86
C LYS A 225 -10.02 -26.07 7.35
#